data_AF-A0AB39JCN2-F1
#
_entry.id   AF-A0AB39JCN2-F1
#
_cell.length_a   1.000
_cell.length_b   1.000
_cell.length_c   1.000
_cell.angle_alpha   90.00
_cell.angle_beta   90.00
_cell.angle_gamma   90.00
#
_symmetry.space_group_name_H-M   'P 1'
#
loop_
_entity.id
_entity.type
_entity.pdbx_description
1 polymer ?
#
loop_
_entity_poly.entity_id
_entity_poly.type
_entity_poly.pdbx_seq_one_letter_code
_entity_poly.pdbx_strand_id
1 'polypeptide(L)'
;MNEHFPGSYDLAPDQDTLVAIVQAAGKVLKEKGTEGLENGRYKIDDSSAAANIFTCKLSPEIVHHIFSIPLETIRVSSDGDAEGCEIIYLPESMLEDGKQCSAELGLYVTEVVGRSGDLSPLHIEHSWSIRGWEGQCLEGEYKVEYSIDGRRVSPSNLDLESLDLRNSEDIRRLIADIRNSTQSLGVDDTDTIYELIDTILQSGV
;
A
#
# COMPACT_ATOMS: atom_id res chain seq x y z
N MET A 1 0.83 -39.40 -14.99
CA MET A 1 1.60 -38.32 -15.64
C MET A 1 0.94 -37.05 -15.14
N ASN A 2 1.44 -36.50 -14.03
CA ASN A 2 0.87 -35.28 -13.45
C ASN A 2 1.44 -34.12 -14.26
N GLU A 3 0.58 -33.47 -15.04
CA GLU A 3 0.90 -32.21 -15.69
C GLU A 3 1.12 -31.19 -14.57
N HIS A 4 2.40 -30.90 -14.30
CA HIS A 4 2.78 -29.67 -13.63
C HIS A 4 2.44 -28.52 -14.58
N PHE A 5 1.26 -27.92 -14.39
CA PHE A 5 1.04 -26.56 -14.85
C PHE A 5 2.07 -25.69 -14.11
N PRO A 6 3.02 -25.05 -14.81
CA PRO A 6 3.77 -23.97 -14.17
C PRO A 6 2.74 -22.91 -13.79
N GLY A 7 2.69 -22.55 -12.51
CA GLY A 7 1.89 -21.42 -12.06
C GLY A 7 2.24 -20.20 -12.93
N SER A 8 1.24 -19.34 -13.17
CA SER A 8 1.44 -18.04 -13.80
C SER A 8 2.73 -17.43 -13.22
N TYR A 9 3.77 -17.33 -14.04
CA TYR A 9 4.86 -16.44 -13.71
C TYR A 9 4.27 -15.06 -13.94
N ASP A 10 3.67 -14.46 -12.91
CA ASP A 10 3.40 -13.03 -12.93
C ASP A 10 4.77 -12.37 -13.06
N LEU A 11 5.04 -11.94 -14.29
CA LEU A 11 6.27 -11.28 -14.63
C LEU A 11 6.26 -9.96 -13.87
N ALA A 12 7.29 -9.75 -13.05
CA ALA A 12 7.50 -8.45 -12.43
C ALA A 12 7.47 -7.36 -13.51
N PRO A 13 6.84 -6.20 -13.25
CA PRO A 13 6.74 -5.14 -14.22
C PRO A 13 8.13 -4.69 -14.64
N ASP A 14 8.28 -4.39 -15.93
CA ASP A 14 9.52 -3.83 -16.44
C ASP A 14 9.71 -2.37 -15.96
N GLN A 15 10.91 -1.85 -16.20
CA GLN A 15 11.26 -0.49 -15.76
C GLN A 15 10.37 0.57 -16.40
N ASP A 16 10.01 0.41 -17.68
CA ASP A 16 9.15 1.36 -18.38
C ASP A 16 7.75 1.41 -17.74
N THR A 17 7.23 0.25 -17.33
CA THR A 17 5.95 0.13 -16.61
C THR A 17 6.01 0.80 -15.25
N LEU A 18 7.05 0.52 -14.44
CA LEU A 18 7.22 1.16 -13.12
C LEU A 18 7.34 2.68 -13.24
N VAL A 19 8.12 3.18 -14.21
CA VAL A 19 8.27 4.62 -14.48
C VAL A 19 6.92 5.23 -14.90
N ALA A 20 6.17 4.56 -15.76
CA ALA A 20 4.86 5.04 -16.22
C ALA A 20 3.87 5.16 -15.06
N ILE A 21 3.83 4.18 -14.15
CA ILE A 21 2.97 4.22 -12.94
C ILE A 21 3.33 5.43 -12.08
N VAL A 22 4.61 5.60 -11.75
CA VAL A 22 5.07 6.71 -10.88
C VAL A 22 4.77 8.06 -11.52
N GLN A 23 4.94 8.20 -12.84
CA GLN A 23 4.63 9.43 -13.56
C GLN A 23 3.11 9.72 -13.60
N ALA A 24 2.29 8.70 -13.84
CA ALA A 24 0.83 8.81 -13.86
C ALA A 24 0.30 9.22 -12.48
N ALA A 25 0.71 8.51 -11.42
CA ALA A 25 0.37 8.83 -10.05
C ALA A 25 0.84 10.24 -9.66
N GLY A 26 2.09 10.58 -9.96
CA GLY A 26 2.64 11.89 -9.65
C GLY A 26 1.91 13.04 -10.35
N LYS A 27 1.42 12.84 -11.57
CA LYS A 27 0.58 13.84 -12.26
C LYS A 27 -0.75 14.02 -11.54
N VAL A 28 -1.45 12.94 -11.22
CA VAL A 28 -2.76 12.98 -10.56
C VAL A 28 -2.64 13.55 -9.15
N LEU A 29 -1.64 13.14 -8.37
CA LEU A 29 -1.47 13.57 -6.98
C LEU A 29 -1.01 15.02 -6.85
N LYS A 30 -0.30 15.58 -7.84
CA LYS A 30 -0.04 17.02 -7.89
C LYS A 30 -1.30 17.85 -8.14
N GLU A 31 -2.30 17.29 -8.81
CA GLU A 31 -3.56 17.97 -9.11
C GLU A 31 -4.62 17.77 -8.03
N LYS A 32 -4.70 16.56 -7.46
CA LYS A 32 -5.78 16.11 -6.57
C LYS A 32 -5.34 15.85 -5.13
N GLY A 33 -4.04 15.64 -4.91
CA GLY A 33 -3.49 15.38 -3.59
C GLY A 33 -3.31 16.65 -2.76
N THR A 34 -3.15 16.46 -1.47
CA THR A 34 -2.72 17.52 -0.55
C THR A 34 -1.20 17.61 -0.59
N GLU A 35 -0.68 18.79 -0.93
CA GLU A 35 0.75 19.09 -0.85
C GLU A 35 1.16 19.31 0.61
N GLY A 36 2.26 18.68 1.00
CA GLY A 36 2.90 18.86 2.30
C GLY A 36 4.42 18.80 2.19
N LEU A 37 5.08 18.82 3.34
CA LEU A 37 6.52 18.64 3.46
C LEU A 37 6.79 17.35 4.24
N GLU A 38 7.54 16.43 3.64
CA GLU A 38 7.99 15.21 4.32
C GLU A 38 9.21 15.53 5.20
N ASN A 39 9.00 15.59 6.52
CA ASN A 39 10.06 15.93 7.50
C ASN A 39 10.50 14.74 8.38
N GLY A 40 10.13 13.51 8.02
CA GLY A 40 10.23 12.37 8.95
C GLY A 40 10.80 11.07 8.37
N ARG A 41 10.30 10.59 7.23
CA ARG A 41 10.77 9.31 6.62
C ARG A 41 12.16 9.44 6.04
N TYR A 42 12.40 10.55 5.39
CA TYR A 42 13.71 11.06 5.07
C TYR A 42 13.97 12.11 6.11
N LYS A 43 14.89 11.85 7.05
CA LYS A 43 15.34 12.93 7.92
C LYS A 43 15.81 14.04 6.97
N ILE A 44 15.24 15.24 7.08
CA ILE A 44 15.70 16.43 6.35
C ILE A 44 15.78 17.56 7.38
N ASP A 45 16.93 17.69 8.04
CA ASP A 45 17.18 18.64 9.14
C ASP A 45 17.53 20.07 8.66
N ASP A 46 17.49 20.31 7.34
CA ASP A 46 17.57 21.66 6.78
C ASP A 46 16.17 22.14 6.41
N SER A 47 15.68 23.16 7.11
CA SER A 47 14.44 23.90 6.82
C SER A 47 14.34 24.43 5.38
N SER A 48 15.40 24.29 4.57
CA SER A 48 15.47 24.66 3.16
C SER A 48 15.43 23.49 2.16
N ALA A 49 15.46 22.23 2.62
CA ALA A 49 15.54 21.05 1.75
C ALA A 49 14.35 20.08 1.92
N ALA A 50 13.16 20.56 2.23
CA ALA A 50 12.00 19.67 2.35
C ALA A 50 11.60 19.08 0.99
N ALA A 51 11.44 17.76 0.91
CA ALA A 51 10.83 17.12 -0.24
C ALA A 51 9.32 17.36 -0.21
N ASN A 52 8.77 17.93 -1.28
CA ASN A 52 7.31 18.04 -1.39
C ASN A 52 6.73 16.63 -1.37
N ILE A 53 5.67 16.42 -0.61
CA ILE A 53 4.93 15.17 -0.59
C ILE A 53 3.50 15.46 -1.02
N PHE A 54 2.95 14.59 -1.87
CA PHE A 54 1.57 14.68 -2.32
C PHE A 54 0.83 13.45 -1.81
N THR A 55 -0.15 13.67 -0.94
CA THR A 55 -0.94 12.59 -0.33
C THR A 55 -2.39 12.69 -0.74
N CYS A 56 -3.00 11.58 -1.12
CA CYS A 56 -4.44 11.47 -1.30
C CYS A 56 -4.96 10.37 -0.37
N LYS A 57 -5.75 10.76 0.62
CA LYS A 57 -6.51 9.83 1.46
C LYS A 57 -7.66 9.23 0.65
N LEU A 58 -7.95 7.96 0.88
CA LEU A 58 -8.97 7.23 0.15
C LEU A 58 -10.29 7.24 0.93
N SER A 59 -11.42 7.35 0.23
CA SER A 59 -12.72 7.11 0.87
C SER A 59 -12.94 5.60 1.10
N PRO A 60 -13.77 5.21 2.08
CA PRO A 60 -14.14 3.81 2.28
C PRO A 60 -14.72 3.14 1.03
N GLU A 61 -15.45 3.88 0.20
CA GLU A 61 -16.02 3.38 -1.05
C GLU A 61 -14.95 3.06 -2.09
N ILE A 62 -13.91 3.90 -2.22
CA ILE A 62 -12.77 3.63 -3.12
C ILE A 62 -12.04 2.38 -2.62
N VAL A 63 -11.78 2.30 -1.31
CA VAL A 63 -11.07 1.15 -0.74
C VAL A 63 -11.86 -0.14 -0.97
N HIS A 64 -13.18 -0.12 -0.74
CA HIS A 64 -14.05 -1.25 -1.01
C HIS A 64 -14.07 -1.63 -2.50
N HIS A 65 -14.20 -0.65 -3.39
CA HIS A 65 -14.33 -0.88 -4.83
C HIS A 65 -13.07 -1.51 -5.43
N ILE A 66 -11.90 -0.95 -5.10
CA ILE A 66 -10.62 -1.32 -5.70
C ILE A 66 -10.06 -2.59 -5.05
N PHE A 67 -10.05 -2.66 -3.72
CA PHE A 67 -9.37 -3.76 -3.00
C PHE A 67 -10.33 -4.88 -2.58
N SER A 68 -11.62 -4.76 -2.91
CA SER A 68 -12.66 -5.71 -2.49
C SER A 68 -12.72 -5.94 -0.98
N ILE A 69 -12.30 -4.94 -0.18
CA ILE A 69 -12.32 -4.99 1.28
C ILE A 69 -13.74 -4.63 1.75
N PRO A 70 -14.40 -5.44 2.60
CA PRO A 70 -15.76 -5.14 3.06
C PRO A 70 -15.84 -3.79 3.79
N LEU A 71 -16.89 -3.00 3.53
CA LEU A 71 -17.05 -1.67 4.15
C LEU A 71 -17.06 -1.71 5.68
N GLU A 72 -17.56 -2.79 6.27
CA GLU A 72 -17.60 -3.01 7.71
C GLU A 72 -16.24 -3.28 8.36
N THR A 73 -15.21 -3.64 7.58
CA THR A 73 -13.83 -3.85 8.08
C THR A 73 -12.96 -2.60 7.92
N ILE A 74 -13.44 -1.57 7.22
CA ILE A 74 -12.75 -0.31 7.01
C ILE A 74 -13.09 0.65 8.15
N ARG A 75 -12.06 1.16 8.84
CA ARG A 75 -12.26 2.23 9.82
C ARG A 75 -12.38 3.57 9.10
N VAL A 76 -13.26 4.43 9.61
CA VAL A 76 -13.52 5.74 9.03
C VAL A 76 -13.10 6.81 10.03
N SER A 77 -12.26 7.73 9.57
CA SER A 77 -11.75 8.85 10.36
C SER A 77 -12.84 9.89 10.61
N SER A 78 -12.56 10.87 11.46
CA SER A 78 -13.46 12.02 11.68
C SER A 78 -13.74 12.82 10.41
N ASP A 79 -12.83 12.78 9.45
CA ASP A 79 -12.90 13.54 8.20
C ASP A 79 -13.68 12.80 7.11
N GLY A 80 -14.12 11.56 7.38
CA GLY A 80 -14.84 10.71 6.43
C GLY A 80 -13.95 9.82 5.55
N ASP A 81 -12.63 9.97 5.66
CA ASP A 81 -11.66 9.13 4.95
C ASP A 81 -11.50 7.76 5.61
N ALA A 82 -11.11 6.75 4.84
CA ALA A 82 -10.69 5.46 5.37
C ALA A 82 -9.36 5.62 6.13
N GLU A 83 -9.35 5.27 7.43
CA GLU A 83 -8.17 5.39 8.28
C GLU A 83 -7.03 4.51 7.74
N GLY A 84 -5.81 5.06 7.70
CA GLY A 84 -4.63 4.34 7.21
C GLY A 84 -4.66 3.98 5.73
N CYS A 85 -5.62 4.51 4.96
CA CYS A 85 -5.75 4.22 3.53
C CYS A 85 -5.39 5.47 2.71
N GLU A 86 -4.24 5.45 2.05
CA GLU A 86 -3.73 6.59 1.31
C GLU A 86 -2.74 6.18 0.21
N ILE A 87 -2.69 7.00 -0.84
CA ILE A 87 -1.62 6.96 -1.83
C ILE A 87 -0.76 8.21 -1.68
N ILE A 88 0.55 8.02 -1.74
CA ILE A 88 1.58 9.01 -1.47
C ILE A 88 2.55 9.03 -2.62
N TYR A 89 2.83 10.22 -3.12
CA TYR A 89 3.88 10.47 -4.09
C TYR A 89 4.93 11.42 -3.53
N LEU A 90 6.17 10.97 -3.56
CA LEU A 90 7.35 11.78 -3.35
C LEU A 90 8.01 12.01 -4.73
N PRO A 91 8.09 13.26 -5.23
CA PRO A 91 8.88 13.57 -6.40
C PRO A 91 10.36 13.36 -6.13
N GLU A 92 11.15 13.32 -7.20
CA GLU A 92 12.61 13.31 -7.09
C GLU A 92 13.08 14.42 -6.15
N SER A 93 13.85 14.04 -5.14
CA SER A 93 14.30 14.94 -4.08
C SER A 93 15.70 14.58 -3.59
N MET A 94 16.37 15.54 -2.97
CA MET A 94 17.65 15.32 -2.30
C MET A 94 17.41 14.90 -0.85
N LEU A 95 17.98 13.77 -0.44
CA LEU A 95 17.98 13.32 0.96
C LEU A 95 19.05 14.03 1.80
N GLU A 96 18.92 13.93 3.13
CA GLU A 96 19.91 14.44 4.11
C GLU A 96 21.34 13.99 3.87
N ASP A 97 21.53 12.74 3.44
CA ASP A 97 22.85 12.17 3.20
C ASP A 97 23.45 12.62 1.85
N GLY A 98 22.78 13.56 1.17
CA GLY A 98 23.19 14.10 -0.11
C GLY A 98 22.91 13.16 -1.29
N LYS A 99 22.19 12.03 -1.07
CA LYS A 99 21.75 11.17 -2.15
C LYS A 99 20.48 11.71 -2.79
N GLN A 100 20.45 11.70 -4.11
CA GLN A 100 19.23 11.98 -4.85
C GLN A 100 18.37 10.71 -4.84
N CYS A 101 17.13 10.84 -4.38
CA CYS A 101 16.10 9.81 -4.50
C CYS A 101 15.44 9.99 -5.87
N SER A 102 15.21 8.88 -6.59
CA SER A 102 14.23 8.95 -7.68
C SER A 102 12.84 9.07 -7.06
N ALA A 103 11.82 9.41 -7.85
CA ALA A 103 10.48 9.51 -7.30
C ALA A 103 10.03 8.20 -6.60
N GLU A 104 9.30 8.33 -5.50
CA GLU A 104 8.71 7.23 -4.74
C GLU A 104 7.18 7.32 -4.82
N LEU A 105 6.56 6.15 -4.97
CA LEU A 105 5.12 5.96 -4.84
C LEU A 105 4.88 4.93 -3.73
N GLY A 106 4.03 5.28 -2.77
CA GLY A 106 3.54 4.37 -1.73
C GLY A 106 2.02 4.36 -1.71
N LEU A 107 1.42 3.18 -1.67
CA LEU A 107 -0.01 2.97 -1.47
C LEU A 107 -0.18 2.10 -0.23
N TYR A 108 -0.97 2.57 0.72
CA TYR A 108 -1.26 1.92 1.99
C TYR A 108 -2.75 1.71 2.09
N VAL A 109 -3.17 0.51 2.46
CA VAL A 109 -4.57 0.15 2.66
C VAL A 109 -4.66 -0.68 3.92
N THR A 110 -5.50 -0.26 4.86
CA THR A 110 -5.70 -0.99 6.11
C THR A 110 -7.10 -1.54 6.23
N GLU A 111 -7.21 -2.71 6.84
CA GLU A 111 -8.48 -3.30 7.26
C GLU A 111 -8.41 -3.90 8.65
N VAL A 112 -9.59 -4.08 9.25
CA VAL A 112 -9.75 -4.55 10.61
C VAL A 112 -10.64 -5.77 10.65
N VAL A 113 -10.06 -6.90 11.02
CA VAL A 113 -10.75 -8.19 11.12
C VAL A 113 -11.16 -8.45 12.57
N GLY A 114 -12.46 -8.71 12.75
CA GLY A 114 -13.05 -9.00 14.05
C GLY A 114 -12.68 -10.38 14.58
N ARG A 115 -12.29 -10.44 15.85
CA ARG A 115 -11.99 -11.68 16.58
C ARG A 115 -13.11 -12.02 17.57
N SER A 116 -13.32 -13.29 17.84
CA SER A 116 -14.38 -13.77 18.72
C SER A 116 -14.25 -13.23 20.15
N GLY A 117 -15.39 -13.09 20.84
CA GLY A 117 -15.44 -12.63 22.23
C GLY A 117 -14.86 -11.21 22.42
N ASP A 118 -14.10 -11.04 23.50
CA ASP A 118 -13.45 -9.79 23.89
C ASP A 118 -12.02 -9.64 23.34
N LEU A 119 -11.65 -10.47 22.35
CA LEU A 119 -10.32 -10.40 21.74
C LEU A 119 -10.17 -9.12 20.91
N SER A 120 -9.06 -8.43 21.10
CA SER A 120 -8.70 -7.27 20.28
C SER A 120 -8.64 -7.63 18.81
N PRO A 121 -9.16 -6.76 17.93
CA PRO A 121 -9.22 -7.05 16.50
C PRO A 121 -7.82 -7.16 15.88
N LEU A 122 -7.73 -7.90 14.78
CA LEU A 122 -6.53 -7.99 13.97
C LEU A 122 -6.54 -6.84 12.96
N HIS A 123 -5.49 -6.04 12.97
CA HIS A 123 -5.25 -5.01 11.96
C HIS A 123 -4.32 -5.58 10.88
N ILE A 124 -4.68 -5.36 9.63
CA ILE A 124 -3.94 -5.80 8.45
C ILE A 124 -3.63 -4.56 7.61
N GLU A 125 -2.37 -4.36 7.24
CA GLU A 125 -1.93 -3.29 6.35
C GLU A 125 -1.33 -3.92 5.10
N HIS A 126 -1.93 -3.60 3.96
CA HIS A 126 -1.41 -3.90 2.64
C HIS A 126 -0.67 -2.67 2.12
N SER A 127 0.55 -2.88 1.65
CA SER A 127 1.42 -1.80 1.17
C SER A 127 1.99 -2.17 -0.19
N TRP A 128 1.84 -1.25 -1.15
CA TRP A 128 2.51 -1.30 -2.44
C TRP A 128 3.48 -0.14 -2.49
N SER A 129 4.71 -0.40 -2.91
CA SER A 129 5.75 0.62 -3.03
C SER A 129 6.49 0.49 -4.35
N ILE A 130 6.72 1.63 -5.01
CA ILE A 130 7.64 1.75 -6.14
C ILE A 130 8.66 2.82 -5.77
N ARG A 131 9.93 2.45 -5.68
CA ARG A 131 10.99 3.38 -5.28
C ARG A 131 12.31 3.05 -5.96
N GLY A 132 13.19 4.03 -6.02
CA GLY A 132 14.55 3.85 -6.50
C GLY A 132 15.45 4.99 -6.02
N TRP A 133 16.75 4.81 -6.27
CA TRP A 133 17.76 5.83 -6.02
C TRP A 133 18.27 6.35 -7.35
N GLU A 134 18.81 7.57 -7.39
CA GLU A 134 19.40 8.09 -8.61
C GLU A 134 20.46 7.12 -9.17
N GLY A 135 20.35 6.82 -10.46
CA GLY A 135 21.22 5.86 -11.15
C GLY A 135 20.90 4.38 -10.88
N GLN A 136 19.83 4.08 -10.13
CA GLN A 136 19.33 2.73 -9.91
C GLN A 136 17.98 2.51 -10.61
N CYS A 137 17.67 1.24 -10.87
CA CYS A 137 16.36 0.83 -11.36
C CYS A 137 15.30 1.05 -10.26
N LEU A 138 14.06 1.33 -10.67
CA LEU A 138 12.93 1.30 -9.76
C LEU A 138 12.66 -0.15 -9.33
N GLU A 139 12.36 -0.33 -8.06
CA GLU A 139 11.92 -1.60 -7.49
C GLU A 139 10.47 -1.45 -7.04
N GLY A 140 9.64 -2.42 -7.43
CA GLY A 140 8.27 -2.57 -6.97
C GLY A 140 8.17 -3.67 -5.91
N GLU A 141 7.61 -3.36 -4.75
CA GLU A 141 7.35 -4.32 -3.67
C GLU A 141 5.90 -4.23 -3.19
N TYR A 142 5.27 -5.37 -3.00
CA TYR A 142 4.05 -5.56 -2.23
C TYR A 142 4.38 -6.21 -0.89
N LYS A 143 3.78 -5.72 0.19
CA LYS A 143 3.98 -6.25 1.54
C LYS A 143 2.71 -6.17 2.38
N VAL A 144 2.49 -7.20 3.20
CA VAL A 144 1.42 -7.25 4.20
C VAL A 144 2.02 -7.25 5.61
N GLU A 145 1.53 -6.34 6.46
CA GLU A 145 1.86 -6.28 7.88
C GLU A 145 0.63 -6.52 8.76
N TYR A 146 0.88 -7.09 9.95
CA TYR A 146 -0.17 -7.45 10.90
C TYR A 146 0.08 -6.82 12.25
N SER A 147 -0.96 -6.36 12.93
CA SER A 147 -0.86 -5.91 14.31
C SER A 147 -2.09 -6.22 15.16
N ILE A 148 -1.86 -6.41 16.46
CA ILE A 148 -2.91 -6.61 17.47
C ILE A 148 -2.59 -5.66 18.62
N ASP A 149 -3.55 -4.84 19.06
CA ASP A 149 -3.35 -3.79 20.07
C ASP A 149 -2.16 -2.85 19.75
N GLY A 150 -1.98 -2.52 18.47
CA GLY A 150 -0.89 -1.67 17.99
C GLY A 150 0.50 -2.33 18.04
N ARG A 151 0.59 -3.63 18.36
CA ARG A 151 1.85 -4.38 18.35
C ARG A 151 1.95 -5.19 17.07
N ARG A 152 3.04 -4.99 16.32
CA ARG A 152 3.34 -5.78 15.11
C ARG A 152 3.48 -7.27 15.44
N VAL A 153 2.92 -8.09 14.58
CA VAL A 153 2.99 -9.56 14.63
C VAL A 153 3.64 -10.04 13.34
N SER A 154 4.68 -10.87 13.45
CA SER A 154 5.28 -11.49 12.27
C SER A 154 4.26 -12.41 11.60
N PRO A 155 4.18 -12.44 10.25
CA PRO A 155 3.33 -13.39 9.54
C PRO A 155 3.60 -14.84 9.96
N SER A 156 4.87 -15.19 10.20
CA SER A 156 5.30 -16.52 10.67
C SER A 156 4.81 -16.89 12.08
N ASN A 157 4.39 -15.90 12.86
CA ASN A 157 3.96 -16.05 14.25
C ASN A 157 2.44 -15.92 14.39
N LEU A 158 1.70 -15.75 13.29
CA LEU A 158 0.25 -15.79 13.30
C LEU A 158 -0.22 -17.23 13.38
N ASP A 159 -0.60 -17.65 14.59
CA ASP A 159 -1.34 -18.89 14.78
C ASP A 159 -2.82 -18.66 14.45
N LEU A 160 -3.25 -19.11 13.26
CA LEU A 160 -4.60 -18.94 12.72
C LEU A 160 -5.69 -19.52 13.65
N GLU A 161 -5.39 -20.60 14.38
CA GLU A 161 -6.35 -21.19 15.32
C GLU A 161 -6.54 -20.27 16.54
N SER A 162 -5.46 -19.61 17.00
CA SER A 162 -5.50 -18.66 18.12
C SER A 162 -6.14 -17.31 17.78
N LEU A 163 -6.24 -16.99 16.48
CA LEU A 163 -6.87 -15.75 16.04
C LEU A 163 -8.38 -15.79 16.28
N ASP A 164 -9.01 -16.97 16.30
CA ASP A 164 -10.45 -17.13 16.55
C ASP A 164 -11.27 -16.12 15.71
N LEU A 165 -11.04 -16.14 14.40
CA LEU A 165 -11.67 -15.21 13.46
C LEU A 165 -13.16 -15.53 13.34
N ARG A 166 -13.99 -14.48 13.27
CA ARG A 166 -15.45 -14.62 13.22
C ARG A 166 -15.97 -15.17 11.88
N ASN A 167 -15.17 -15.08 10.83
CA ASN A 167 -15.56 -15.43 9.46
C ASN A 167 -14.51 -16.37 8.84
N SER A 168 -14.97 -17.48 8.28
CA SER A 168 -14.13 -18.46 7.61
C SER A 168 -13.51 -17.94 6.31
N GLU A 169 -14.12 -16.94 5.67
CA GLU A 169 -13.55 -16.31 4.48
C GLU A 169 -12.29 -15.50 4.83
N ASP A 170 -12.30 -14.82 5.97
CA ASP A 170 -11.14 -14.09 6.47
C ASP A 170 -9.95 -15.03 6.71
N ILE A 171 -10.20 -16.26 7.15
CA ILE A 171 -9.14 -17.28 7.32
C ILE A 171 -8.50 -17.62 5.97
N ARG A 172 -9.31 -17.80 4.91
CA ARG A 172 -8.78 -18.15 3.58
C ARG A 172 -7.95 -17.02 2.98
N ARG A 173 -8.45 -15.78 3.07
CA ARG A 173 -7.74 -14.59 2.63
C ARG A 173 -6.43 -14.41 3.41
N LEU A 174 -6.48 -14.54 4.74
CA LEU A 174 -5.30 -14.41 5.60
C LEU A 174 -4.22 -15.47 5.30
N ILE A 175 -4.60 -16.71 4.96
CA ILE A 175 -3.64 -17.73 4.51
C ILE A 175 -2.92 -17.29 3.23
N ALA A 176 -3.63 -16.68 2.28
CA ALA A 176 -3.04 -16.17 1.05
C ALA A 176 -2.09 -14.99 1.36
N ASP A 177 -2.51 -14.05 2.21
CA ASP A 177 -1.71 -12.89 2.60
C ASP A 177 -0.45 -13.28 3.37
N ILE A 178 -0.51 -14.27 4.26
CA ILE A 178 0.67 -14.77 4.98
C ILE A 178 1.65 -15.43 4.01
N ARG A 179 1.14 -16.18 3.03
CA ARG A 179 1.99 -16.85 2.04
C ARG A 179 2.69 -15.86 1.10
N ASN A 180 1.99 -14.76 0.77
CA ASN A 180 2.46 -13.73 -0.16
C ASN A 180 2.80 -12.42 0.58
N SER A 181 3.25 -12.51 1.84
CA SER A 181 3.38 -11.34 2.72
C SER A 181 4.45 -10.34 2.28
N THR A 182 5.36 -10.75 1.40
CA THR A 182 6.34 -9.87 0.75
C THR A 182 6.71 -10.46 -0.61
N GLN A 183 6.50 -9.70 -1.67
CA GLN A 183 6.81 -10.10 -3.04
C GLN A 183 7.09 -8.88 -3.91
N SER A 184 7.74 -9.09 -5.05
CA SER A 184 7.79 -8.07 -6.09
C SER A 184 6.38 -7.82 -6.65
N LEU A 185 6.11 -6.59 -7.10
CA LEU A 185 4.84 -6.28 -7.75
C LEU A 185 4.60 -7.22 -8.93
N GLY A 186 3.37 -7.74 -9.02
CA GLY A 186 2.87 -8.49 -10.17
C GLY A 186 2.00 -7.63 -11.09
N VAL A 187 1.45 -8.26 -12.13
CA VAL A 187 0.55 -7.59 -13.08
C VAL A 187 -0.73 -7.12 -12.37
N ASP A 188 -1.32 -7.97 -11.53
CA ASP A 188 -2.52 -7.64 -10.76
C ASP A 188 -2.31 -6.42 -9.84
N ASP A 189 -1.11 -6.30 -9.25
CA ASP A 189 -0.75 -5.15 -8.43
C ASP A 189 -0.66 -3.87 -9.27
N THR A 190 -0.06 -3.95 -10.47
CA THR A 190 0.03 -2.79 -11.36
C THR A 190 -1.33 -2.34 -11.87
N ASP A 191 -2.22 -3.28 -12.20
CA ASP A 191 -3.58 -2.98 -12.62
C ASP A 191 -4.37 -2.31 -11.49
N THR A 192 -4.23 -2.82 -10.26
CA THR A 192 -4.83 -2.22 -9.05
C THR A 192 -4.37 -0.76 -8.85
N ILE A 193 -3.07 -0.49 -9.00
CA ILE A 193 -2.53 0.87 -8.87
C ILE A 193 -3.07 1.78 -9.97
N TYR A 194 -3.12 1.33 -11.23
CA TYR A 194 -3.68 2.13 -12.32
C TYR A 194 -5.17 2.42 -12.14
N GLU A 195 -5.96 1.43 -11.74
CA GLU A 195 -7.39 1.59 -11.47
C GLU A 195 -7.64 2.61 -10.36
N LEU A 196 -6.81 2.59 -9.31
CA LEU A 196 -6.86 3.60 -8.25
C LEU A 196 -6.52 5.01 -8.78
N ILE A 197 -5.44 5.15 -9.55
CA ILE A 197 -5.03 6.44 -10.12
C ILE A 197 -6.16 7.02 -10.99
N ASP A 198 -6.77 6.19 -11.84
CA ASP A 198 -7.90 6.59 -12.68
C ASP A 198 -9.12 6.98 -11.85
N THR A 199 -9.42 6.23 -10.79
CA THR A 199 -10.51 6.52 -9.85
C THR A 199 -10.31 7.87 -9.15
N ILE A 200 -9.08 8.18 -8.70
CA ILE A 200 -8.74 9.47 -8.09
C ILE A 200 -8.85 10.61 -9.10
N LEU A 201 -8.42 10.38 -10.35
CA LEU A 201 -8.53 11.39 -11.40
C LEU A 201 -9.99 11.72 -11.73
N GLN A 202 -10.85 10.71 -11.75
CA GLN A 202 -12.28 10.83 -12.05
C GLN A 202 -13.11 11.32 -10.85
N SER A 203 -12.60 11.17 -9.63
CA SER A 203 -13.28 11.68 -8.45
C SER A 203 -13.28 13.21 -8.48
N GLY A 204 -14.50 13.76 -8.50
CA GLY A 204 -14.73 15.19 -8.35
C GLY A 204 -14.61 15.58 -6.89
N VAL A 205 -13.38 15.60 -6.36
CA VAL A 205 -13.10 16.36 -5.13
C VAL A 205 -13.31 17.85 -5.42
#